data_AF-A0A2S2N7I1-F1
#
_entry.id   AF-A0A2S2N7I1-F1
#
_cell.length_a   1.000
_cell.length_b   1.000
_cell.length_c   1.000
_cell.angle_alpha   90.00
_cell.angle_beta   90.00
_cell.angle_gamma   90.00
#
_symmetry.space_group_name_H-M   'P 1'
#
loop_
_entity.id
_entity.type
_entity.pdbx_description
1 polymer ?
#
loop_
_entity_poly.entity_id
_entity_poly.type
_entity_poly.pdbx_seq_one_letter_code
_entity_poly.pdbx_strand_id
1 'polypeptide(L)'
;MQLGFQKEVENLFFRKDIHKNLPSIRCIGYRQMWEYLEYQISYEEMFKKIVFATRKLAKHQITWLKKWKNVYYLHADSLNSLFLQMLDILKKNTNLTFH
;
A
#
# COMPACT_ATOMS: atom_id res chain seq x y z
N MET A 1 -13.87 6.41 6.66
CA MET A 1 -12.75 7.38 6.78
C MET A 1 -12.58 7.88 8.22
N GLN A 2 -12.76 7.02 9.21
CA GLN A 2 -12.96 7.43 10.61
C GLN A 2 -11.65 7.65 11.40
N LEU A 3 -10.50 7.46 10.76
CA LEU A 3 -9.16 7.53 11.37
C LEU A 3 -8.42 8.86 11.12
N GLY A 4 -9.13 9.93 10.70
CA GLY A 4 -8.52 11.26 10.54
C GLY A 4 -7.75 11.50 9.25
N PHE A 5 -7.76 10.57 8.28
CA PHE A 5 -7.09 10.71 6.98
C PHE A 5 -7.47 11.99 6.23
N GLN A 6 -8.77 12.33 6.20
CA GLN A 6 -9.21 13.58 5.55
C GLN A 6 -8.56 14.81 6.19
N LYS A 7 -8.52 14.85 7.53
CA LYS A 7 -7.94 15.96 8.28
C LYS A 7 -6.44 16.08 8.08
N GLU A 8 -5.74 14.94 7.97
CA GLU A 8 -4.32 14.91 7.59
C GLU A 8 -4.10 15.57 6.22
N VAL A 9 -4.88 15.18 5.20
CA VAL A 9 -4.74 15.75 3.86
C VAL A 9 -5.15 17.23 3.81
N GLU A 10 -6.21 17.63 4.52
CA GLU A 10 -6.61 19.04 4.64
C GLU A 10 -5.47 19.88 5.23
N ASN A 11 -4.83 19.41 6.30
CA ASN A 11 -3.69 20.11 6.90
C ASN A 11 -2.52 20.27 5.91
N LEU A 12 -2.26 19.26 5.07
CA LEU A 12 -1.24 19.34 4.02
C LEU A 12 -1.67 20.26 2.87
N PHE A 13 -2.96 20.32 2.56
CA PHE A 13 -3.49 21.14 1.48
C PHE A 13 -3.35 22.64 1.77
N PHE A 14 -3.54 23.05 3.03
CA PHE A 14 -3.38 24.46 3.43
C PHE A 14 -1.92 24.92 3.54
N ARG A 15 -0.96 23.99 3.44
CA ARG A 15 0.47 24.33 3.44
C ARG A 15 0.91 24.87 2.07
N LYS A 16 1.50 26.07 2.06
CA LYS A 16 1.95 26.75 0.83
C LYS A 16 3.14 26.07 0.13
N ASP A 17 3.88 25.22 0.83
CA ASP A 17 5.05 24.49 0.31
C ASP A 17 4.70 23.14 -0.33
N ILE A 18 3.45 22.70 -0.23
CA ILE A 18 3.00 21.41 -0.74
C ILE A 18 2.08 21.65 -1.94
N HIS A 19 2.36 20.95 -3.04
CA HIS A 19 1.51 21.01 -4.23
C HIS A 19 1.34 19.62 -4.86
N LYS A 20 0.27 19.44 -5.65
CA LYS A 20 -0.12 18.17 -6.28
C LYS A 20 0.97 17.46 -7.11
N ASN A 21 1.97 18.20 -7.58
CA ASN A 21 3.08 17.63 -8.36
C ASN A 21 4.13 16.92 -7.49
N LEU A 22 4.09 17.02 -6.16
CA LEU A 22 5.06 16.32 -5.30
C LEU A 22 4.82 14.80 -5.31
N PRO A 23 5.87 13.96 -5.28
CA PRO A 23 5.73 12.50 -5.27
C PRO A 23 4.86 11.99 -4.12
N SER A 24 4.94 12.59 -2.94
CA SER A 24 4.13 12.24 -1.77
C SER A 24 2.63 12.44 -2.00
N ILE A 25 2.23 13.53 -2.68
CA ILE A 25 0.83 13.82 -2.99
C ILE A 25 0.30 12.95 -4.13
N ARG A 26 1.17 12.44 -5.00
CA ARG A 26 0.78 11.50 -6.07
C ARG A 26 0.45 10.10 -5.54
N CYS A 27 0.69 9.81 -4.28
CA CYS A 27 0.29 8.55 -3.66
C CYS A 27 -1.23 8.33 -3.75
N ILE A 28 -1.63 7.06 -3.83
CA ILE A 28 -3.04 6.65 -3.83
C ILE A 28 -3.69 7.12 -2.52
N GLY A 29 -4.91 7.63 -2.59
CA GLY A 29 -5.58 8.30 -1.47
C GLY A 29 -5.37 9.80 -1.51
N TYR A 30 -4.11 10.23 -1.35
CA TYR A 30 -3.74 11.64 -1.26
C TYR A 30 -4.15 12.42 -2.50
N ARG A 31 -3.82 11.91 -3.68
CA ARG A 31 -4.18 12.57 -4.95
C ARG A 31 -5.70 12.74 -5.10
N GLN A 32 -6.46 11.69 -4.81
CA GLN A 32 -7.92 11.73 -4.98
C GLN A 32 -8.56 12.67 -3.96
N MET A 33 -8.07 12.68 -2.73
CA MET A 33 -8.52 13.64 -1.71
C MET A 33 -8.15 15.08 -2.10
N TRP A 34 -6.97 15.29 -2.68
CA TRP A 34 -6.55 16.60 -3.20
C TRP A 34 -7.48 17.11 -4.32
N GLU A 35 -7.85 16.23 -5.28
CA GLU A 35 -8.82 16.55 -6.34
C GLU A 35 -10.20 16.90 -5.76
N TYR A 36 -10.62 16.23 -4.67
CA TYR A 36 -11.84 16.57 -3.94
C TYR A 36 -11.76 17.94 -3.25
N LEU A 37 -10.64 18.26 -2.59
CA LEU A 37 -10.41 19.57 -1.95
C LEU A 37 -10.30 20.73 -2.96
N GLU A 38 -9.87 20.45 -4.19
CA GLU A 38 -9.92 21.38 -5.33
C GLU A 38 -11.32 21.48 -5.98
N TYR A 39 -12.35 20.83 -5.40
CA TYR A 39 -13.72 20.74 -5.92
C TYR A 39 -13.84 20.17 -7.35
N GLN A 40 -12.84 19.40 -7.81
CA GLN A 40 -12.84 18.82 -9.16
C GLN A 40 -13.70 17.56 -9.26
N ILE A 41 -13.87 16.84 -8.15
CA ILE A 41 -14.63 15.60 -8.08
C ILE A 41 -15.47 15.55 -6.81
N SER A 42 -16.56 14.79 -6.82
CA SER A 42 -17.37 14.58 -5.63
C SER A 42 -16.67 13.64 -4.63
N TYR A 43 -17.09 13.70 -3.36
CA TYR A 43 -16.60 12.79 -2.33
C TYR A 43 -16.82 11.31 -2.70
N GLU A 44 -17.98 10.99 -3.28
CA GLU A 44 -18.31 9.64 -3.71
C GLU A 44 -17.38 9.18 -4.86
N GLU A 45 -17.12 10.06 -5.83
CA GLU A 45 -16.21 9.77 -6.93
C GLU A 45 -14.76 9.59 -6.43
N MET A 46 -14.32 10.44 -5.51
CA MET A 46 -13.03 10.33 -4.83
C MET A 46 -12.89 8.95 -4.17
N PHE A 47 -13.88 8.52 -3.38
CA PHE A 47 -13.85 7.21 -2.74
C PHE A 47 -13.78 6.05 -3.75
N LYS A 48 -14.61 6.09 -4.81
CA LYS A 48 -14.59 5.08 -5.89
C LYS A 48 -13.21 5.01 -6.56
N LYS A 49 -12.62 6.16 -6.87
CA LYS A 49 -11.27 6.26 -7.46
C LYS A 49 -10.20 5.68 -6.55
N ILE A 50 -10.24 5.95 -5.24
CA ILE A 50 -9.29 5.38 -4.27
C ILE A 50 -9.40 3.85 -4.27
N VAL A 51 -10.60 3.31 -4.10
CA VAL A 51 -10.81 1.84 -4.06
C VAL A 51 -10.31 1.19 -5.36
N PHE A 52 -10.61 1.78 -6.50
CA PHE A 52 -10.15 1.28 -7.79
C PHE A 52 -8.62 1.33 -7.91
N ALA A 53 -8.00 2.45 -7.57
CA ALA A 53 -6.55 2.62 -7.62
C ALA A 53 -5.83 1.62 -6.69
N THR A 54 -6.32 1.41 -5.47
CA THR A 54 -5.76 0.44 -4.52
C THR A 54 -5.86 -0.99 -5.05
N ARG A 55 -7.00 -1.38 -5.64
CA ARG A 55 -7.14 -2.71 -6.27
C ARG A 55 -6.18 -2.87 -7.45
N LYS A 56 -6.04 -1.83 -8.28
CA LYS A 56 -5.12 -1.84 -9.42
C LYS A 56 -3.68 -1.97 -8.94
N LEU A 57 -3.29 -1.25 -7.89
CA LEU A 57 -1.97 -1.37 -7.26
C LEU A 57 -1.72 -2.79 -6.75
N ALA A 58 -2.64 -3.36 -5.98
CA ALA A 58 -2.52 -4.73 -5.48
C ALA A 58 -2.41 -5.75 -6.63
N LYS A 59 -3.21 -5.61 -7.68
CA LYS A 59 -3.12 -6.45 -8.89
C LYS A 59 -1.75 -6.32 -9.56
N HIS A 60 -1.22 -5.10 -9.68
CA HIS A 60 0.13 -4.90 -10.19
C HIS A 60 1.16 -5.56 -9.29
N GLN A 61 1.16 -5.32 -7.97
CA GLN A 61 2.08 -5.97 -7.02
C GLN A 61 2.09 -7.49 -7.19
N ILE A 62 0.91 -8.13 -7.24
CA ILE A 62 0.79 -9.58 -7.49
C ILE A 62 1.37 -9.97 -8.85
N THR A 63 1.10 -9.18 -9.90
CA THR A 63 1.62 -9.45 -11.25
C THR A 63 3.15 -9.39 -11.30
N TRP A 64 3.77 -8.45 -10.57
CA TRP A 64 5.21 -8.36 -10.45
C TRP A 64 5.79 -9.53 -9.65
N LEU A 65 5.19 -9.87 -8.51
CA LEU A 65 5.61 -11.01 -7.68
C LEU A 65 5.56 -12.34 -8.46
N LYS A 66 4.55 -12.55 -9.30
CA LYS A 66 4.46 -13.75 -10.15
C LYS A 66 5.62 -13.91 -11.13
N LYS A 67 6.32 -12.83 -11.49
CA LYS A 67 7.47 -12.86 -12.41
C LYS A 67 8.80 -13.05 -11.69
N TRP A 68 8.82 -12.94 -10.37
CA TRP A 68 10.05 -13.09 -9.60
C TRP A 68 10.40 -14.58 -9.45
N LYS A 69 11.69 -14.89 -9.62
CA LYS A 69 12.24 -16.22 -9.32
C LYS A 69 12.61 -16.28 -7.84
N ASN A 70 12.59 -17.48 -7.25
CA ASN A 70 13.00 -17.73 -5.86
C ASN A 70 12.17 -16.95 -4.81
N VAL A 71 10.87 -16.79 -5.06
CA VAL A 71 9.95 -16.21 -4.07
C VAL A 71 9.36 -17.31 -3.20
N TYR A 72 9.44 -17.12 -1.88
CA TYR A 72 8.71 -17.92 -0.92
C TYR A 72 7.41 -17.21 -0.56
N TYR A 73 6.29 -17.88 -0.80
CA TYR A 73 4.97 -17.36 -0.43
C TYR A 73 4.73 -17.63 1.05
N LEU A 74 4.39 -16.57 1.77
CA LEU A 74 4.05 -16.63 3.18
C LEU A 74 2.55 -16.44 3.34
N HIS A 75 1.90 -17.36 4.03
CA HIS A 75 0.48 -17.27 4.38
C HIS A 75 0.34 -16.69 5.79
N ALA A 76 -0.28 -15.52 5.88
CA ALA A 76 -0.47 -14.78 7.12
C ALA A 76 -1.76 -15.18 7.85
N ASP A 77 -1.93 -16.48 8.10
CA ASP A 77 -3.10 -17.00 8.82
C ASP A 77 -3.00 -16.72 10.34
N SER A 78 -1.77 -16.65 10.85
CA SER A 78 -1.44 -16.23 12.22
C SER A 78 0.03 -15.80 12.31
N LEU A 79 0.40 -15.06 13.36
CA LEU A 79 1.80 -14.70 13.61
C LEU A 79 2.69 -15.93 13.82
N ASN A 80 2.19 -16.93 14.54
CA ASN A 80 2.93 -18.17 14.80
C ASN A 80 3.16 -18.97 13.51
N SER A 81 2.13 -19.09 12.66
CA SER A 81 2.28 -19.79 11.37
C SER A 81 3.23 -19.04 10.43
N LEU A 82 3.23 -17.70 10.45
CA LEU A 82 4.18 -16.89 9.68
C LEU A 82 5.62 -17.12 10.15
N PHE A 83 5.84 -17.11 11.46
CA PHE A 83 7.17 -17.32 12.05
C PHE A 83 7.73 -18.71 11.70
N LEU A 84 6.91 -19.76 11.81
CA LEU A 84 7.31 -21.12 11.45
C LEU A 84 7.67 -21.24 9.96
N GLN A 85 6.88 -20.63 9.07
CA GLN A 85 7.17 -20.59 7.64
C GLN A 85 8.51 -19.88 7.36
N MET A 86 8.75 -18.74 8.01
CA MET A 86 10.02 -18.01 7.86
C MET A 86 11.22 -18.84 8.31
N LEU A 87 11.12 -19.53 9.46
CA LEU A 87 12.19 -20.40 9.95
C LEU A 87 12.49 -21.56 8.99
N ASP A 88 11.47 -22.20 8.44
CA ASP A 88 11.63 -23.29 7.47
C ASP A 88 12.33 -22.81 6.18
N ILE A 89 11.95 -21.64 5.68
CA ILE A 89 12.58 -21.02 4.50
C ILE A 89 14.05 -20.70 4.76
N LEU A 90 14.39 -20.16 5.93
CA LEU A 90 15.77 -19.85 6.29
C LEU A 90 16.61 -21.13 6.40
N LYS A 91 16.10 -22.18 7.08
CA LYS A 91 16.76 -23.48 7.20
C LYS A 91 17.01 -24.17 5.84
N LYS A 92 16.11 -23.99 4.86
CA LYS A 92 16.28 -24.57 3.51
C LYS A 92 17.33 -23.83 2.67
N ASN A 93 17.56 -22.54 2.93
CA ASN A 93 18.51 -21.71 2.17
C ASN A 93 19.91 -21.71 2.75
N THR A 94 20.05 -21.98 4.05
CA THR A 94 21.34 -22.19 4.69
C THR A 94 21.50 -23.69 4.90
N ASN A 95 22.47 -24.37 4.25
CA ASN A 95 22.87 -25.73 4.61
C ASN A 95 23.47 -25.77 6.04
N LEU A 96 22.68 -25.44 7.05
CA LEU A 96 23.05 -25.42 8.46
C LEU A 96 22.26 -26.52 9.16
N THR A 97 22.81 -27.73 9.09
CA THR A 97 22.57 -28.76 10.10
C THR A 97 23.15 -28.25 11.42
N PHE A 98 22.29 -27.72 12.29
CA PHE A 98 22.65 -27.61 13.70
C PHE A 98 22.52 -29.02 14.30
N HIS A 99 23.67 -29.68 14.45
CA HIS A 99 23.83 -30.88 15.28
C HIS A 99 23.63 -30.52 16.76
#